data_AF-A0A3E0KSQ7-F1
#
_entry.id   AF-A0A3E0KSQ7-F1
#
_cell.length_a   1.000
_cell.length_b   1.000
_cell.length_c   1.000
_cell.angle_alpha   90.00
_cell.angle_beta   90.00
_cell.angle_gamma   90.00
#
_symmetry.space_group_name_H-M   'P 1'
#
loop_
_entity.id
_entity.type
_entity.pdbx_description
1 polymer ?
#
loop_
_entity_poly.entity_id
_entity_poly.type
_entity_poly.pdbx_seq_one_letter_code
_entity_poly.pdbx_strand_id
1 'polypeptide(L)' 'MEIIASEKGKLRGEVILYRMDDGRYRVYRHIPGVGSEDEVGSEFFDDEDQAAQAYEDLVQLLRRMNTGSR' A
#
# COMPACT_ATOMS: atom_id res chain seq x y z
N MET A 1 -1.07 11.85 -11.36
CA MET A 1 -1.13 10.78 -10.32
C MET A 1 -2.50 10.85 -9.69
N GLU A 2 -3.24 9.75 -9.71
CA GLU A 2 -4.60 9.64 -9.15
C GLU A 2 -4.62 8.52 -8.10
N ILE A 3 -5.13 8.80 -6.89
CA ILE A 3 -5.26 7.76 -5.86
C ILE A 3 -6.51 6.94 -6.16
N ILE A 4 -6.31 5.65 -6.38
CA ILE A 4 -7.40 4.70 -6.64
C ILE A 4 -7.94 4.18 -5.31
N ALA A 5 -7.04 3.79 -4.40
CA ALA A 5 -7.41 3.28 -3.09
C ALA A 5 -6.35 3.62 -2.04
N SER A 6 -6.78 3.83 -0.80
CA SER A 6 -5.88 4.01 0.34
C SER A 6 -6.50 3.42 1.59
N GLU A 7 -5.72 2.65 2.36
CA GLU A 7 -6.14 2.07 3.62
C GLU A 7 -5.20 2.50 4.74
N LYS A 8 -5.76 3.06 5.82
CA LYS A 8 -4.99 3.58 6.95
C LYS A 8 -5.06 2.61 8.12
N GLY A 9 -3.91 2.10 8.55
CA GLY A 9 -3.74 1.34 9.77
C GLY A 9 -3.47 2.26 10.96
N LYS A 10 -4.25 2.14 12.04
CA LYS A 10 -4.16 3.02 13.22
C LYS A 10 -2.76 3.11 13.86
N LEU A 11 -1.93 2.07 13.74
CA LEU A 11 -0.66 1.96 14.46
C LEU A 11 0.55 1.61 13.58
N ARG A 12 0.34 1.14 12.34
CA ARG A 12 1.39 0.43 11.58
C ARG A 12 1.56 0.84 10.12
N GLY A 13 0.93 1.93 9.70
CA GLY A 13 1.13 2.47 8.36
C GLY A 13 -0.14 2.62 7.54
N GLU A 14 0.05 3.08 6.32
CA GLU A 14 -0.94 3.31 5.29
C GLU A 14 -0.51 2.57 4.03
N VAL A 15 -1.42 1.90 3.36
CA VAL A 15 -1.19 1.29 2.05
C VAL A 15 -1.94 2.11 1.02
N ILE A 16 -1.28 2.48 -0.06
CA ILE A 16 -1.85 3.36 -1.09
C ILE A 16 -1.62 2.72 -2.45
N LEU A 17 -2.70 2.63 -3.23
CA LEU A 17 -2.70 2.30 -4.65
C LEU A 17 -3.03 3.57 -5.44
N TYR A 18 -2.17 3.93 -6.37
CA TYR A 18 -2.39 5.07 -7.25
C TYR A 18 -2.03 4.76 -8.69
N ARG A 19 -2.71 5.43 -9.62
CA ARG A 19 -2.42 5.43 -11.04
C ARG A 19 -1.41 6.52 -11.37
N MET A 20 -0.35 6.14 -12.05
CA MET A 20 0.64 7.02 -12.64
C MET A 20 0.08 7.68 -13.90
N ASP A 21 0.67 8.82 -14.29
CA ASP A 21 0.28 9.55 -15.50
C ASP A 21 0.53 8.73 -16.78
N ASP A 22 1.54 7.86 -16.75
CA ASP A 22 1.89 6.95 -17.84
C ASP A 22 0.93 5.75 -17.99
N GLY A 23 -0.05 5.61 -17.11
CA GLY A 23 -1.04 4.54 -17.13
C GLY A 23 -0.71 3.33 -16.25
N ARG A 24 0.52 3.20 -15.75
CA ARG A 24 0.88 2.17 -14.77
C ARG A 24 0.27 2.44 -13.39
N TYR A 25 0.20 1.40 -12.61
CA TYR A 25 -0.26 1.41 -11.23
C TYR A 25 0.92 1.25 -10.30
N ARG A 26 0.89 1.96 -9.17
CA ARG A 26 1.90 1.82 -8.12
C ARG A 26 1.22 1.58 -6.79
N VAL A 27 1.70 0.56 -6.10
CA VAL A 27 1.30 0.22 -4.73
C VAL A 27 2.50 0.43 -3.83
N TYR A 28 2.29 1.08 -2.70
CA TYR A 28 3.32 1.18 -1.67
C TYR A 28 2.71 1.28 -0.28
N ARG A 29 3.51 0.89 0.72
CA ARG A 29 3.17 0.95 2.13
C ARG A 29 4.01 2.02 2.82
N HIS A 30 3.36 3.02 3.38
CA HIS A 30 3.96 4.09 4.17
C HIS A 30 3.81 3.82 5.67
N ILE A 31 4.91 3.69 6.41
CA ILE A 31 4.89 3.46 7.87
C ILE A 31 5.34 4.74 8.59
N PRO A 32 4.44 5.51 9.22
CA PRO A 32 4.82 6.74 9.90
C PRO A 32 5.65 6.42 11.16
N GLY A 33 6.77 7.11 11.33
CA GLY A 33 7.61 7.03 12.55
C GLY A 33 8.81 6.09 12.44
N VAL A 34 8.89 5.25 11.41
CA VAL A 34 10.17 4.73 10.92
C VAL A 34 10.74 5.82 10.01
N GLY A 35 12.02 6.20 10.19
CA GLY A 35 12.64 7.34 9.51
C GLY A 35 12.28 7.41 8.02
N SER A 36 12.04 8.64 7.56
CA SER A 36 11.60 9.00 6.22
C SER A 36 12.16 8.06 5.14
N GLU A 37 11.28 7.52 4.29
CA GLU A 37 11.62 6.80 3.05
C GLU A 37 11.85 5.28 3.16
N ASP A 38 11.40 4.59 4.21
CA ASP A 38 11.21 3.14 4.13
C ASP A 38 9.95 2.82 3.28
N GLU A 39 10.06 3.06 1.97
CA GLU A 39 9.18 2.50 0.95
C GLU A 39 9.37 0.98 0.96
N VAL A 40 8.70 0.29 1.88
CA VAL A 40 8.76 -1.17 1.95
C VAL A 40 7.89 -1.74 0.83
N GLY A 41 8.46 -1.82 -0.37
CA GLY A 41 7.83 -2.38 -1.57
C GLY A 41 7.07 -1.32 -2.35
N SER A 42 7.77 -0.62 -3.24
CA SER A 42 7.15 0.08 -4.36
C SER A 42 7.22 -0.84 -5.57
N GLU A 43 6.11 -1.47 -5.92
CA GLU A 43 5.98 -2.24 -7.15
C GLU A 43 5.12 -1.48 -8.16
N PHE A 44 5.59 -1.51 -9.41
CA PHE A 44 4.88 -0.95 -10.56
C PHE A 44 4.19 -2.10 -11.28
N PHE A 45 2.93 -1.90 -11.63
CA PHE A 45 2.11 -2.86 -12.34
C PHE A 45 1.54 -2.20 -13.60
N ASP A 46 1.56 -2.89 -14.72
CA ASP A 46 0.92 -2.41 -15.96
C ASP A 46 -0.58 -2.71 -16.01
N ASP A 47 -1.06 -3.54 -15.07
CA ASP A 47 -2.43 -4.06 -15.01
C ASP A 47 -3.10 -3.71 -13.68
N GLU A 48 -4.35 -3.27 -13.74
CA GLU A 48 -5.10 -2.81 -12.56
C GLU A 48 -5.41 -3.97 -11.62
N ASP A 49 -5.82 -5.13 -12.13
CA ASP A 49 -6.18 -6.29 -11.32
C ASP A 49 -4.96 -6.81 -10.55
N GLN A 50 -3.78 -6.85 -11.17
CA GLN A 50 -2.53 -7.20 -10.48
C GLN A 50 -2.18 -6.19 -9.38
N ALA A 51 -2.33 -4.89 -9.65
CA ALA A 51 -2.08 -3.85 -8.67
C ALA A 51 -3.08 -3.89 -7.50
N ALA A 52 -4.36 -4.13 -7.80
CA ALA A 52 -5.41 -4.30 -6.81
C ALA A 52 -5.13 -5.51 -5.93
N GLN A 53 -4.70 -6.64 -6.51
CA GLN A 53 -4.38 -7.84 -5.75
C GLN A 53 -3.20 -7.61 -4.80
N ALA A 54 -2.14 -6.92 -5.24
CA ALA A 54 -0.99 -6.56 -4.41
C ALA A 54 -1.38 -5.58 -3.29
N TYR A 55 -2.24 -4.60 -3.60
CA TYR A 55 -2.82 -3.69 -2.62
C TYR A 55 -3.59 -4.46 -1.54
N GLU A 56 -4.46 -5.39 -1.93
CA GLU A 56 -5.22 -6.20 -0.99
C GLU A 56 -4.34 -7.07 -0.09
N ASP A 57 -3.27 -7.68 -0.62
CA ASP A 57 -2.33 -8.47 0.18
C ASP A 57 -1.66 -7.61 1.27
N LEU A 58 -1.18 -6.43 0.90
CA LEU A 58 -0.59 -5.46 1.85
C LEU A 58 -1.61 -4.95 2.87
N VAL A 59 -2.86 -4.71 2.46
CA VAL A 59 -3.95 -4.34 3.36
C VAL A 59 -4.27 -5.46 4.34
N GLN A 60 -4.34 -6.70 3.88
CA GLN A 60 -4.56 -7.86 4.76
C GLN A 60 -3.41 -8.02 5.75
N LEU A 61 -2.16 -7.85 5.31
CA LEU A 61 -0.99 -7.85 6.18
C LEU A 61 -1.07 -6.74 7.23
N LEU A 62 -1.39 -5.50 6.81
CA LEU A 62 -1.57 -4.36 7.71
C LEU A 62 -2.65 -4.62 8.75
N ARG A 63 -3.79 -5.19 8.33
CA ARG A 63 -4.89 -5.58 9.23
C ARG A 63 -4.45 -6.67 10.19
N ARG A 64 -3.82 -7.75 9.69
CA ARG A 64 -3.31 -8.86 10.53
C ARG A 64 -2.34 -8.37 11.60
N MET A 65 -1.45 -7.45 11.25
CA MET A 65 -0.50 -6.85 12.20
C MET A 65 -1.19 -5.94 13.23
N ASN A 66 -2.32 -5.32 12.91
CA ASN A 66 -3.12 -4.53 13.86
C ASN A 66 -3.98 -5.41 14.79
N THR A 67 -4.39 -6.61 14.35
CA THR A 67 -5.23 -7.53 15.14
C THR A 67 -4.41 -8.52 15.99
N GLY A 68 -3.08 -8.54 15.84
CA GLY A 68 -2.16 -9.40 16.60
C GLY A 68 -1.86 -8.90 18.01
N SER A 69 -2.85 -8.95 18.90
CA SER A 69 -2.64 -8.92 20.35
C SER A 69 -3.75 -9.73 21.00
N ARG A 70 -3.48 -11.00 21.26
CA ARG A 70 -4.09 -11.72 22.37
C ARG A 70 -3.11 -12.74 22.93
#